data_AF-K2GCA8-F1
#
_entry.id   AF-K2GCA8-F1
#
_cell.length_a   1.000
_cell.length_b   1.000
_cell.length_c   1.000
_cell.angle_alpha   90.00
_cell.angle_beta   90.00
_cell.angle_gamma   90.00
#
_symmetry.space_group_name_H-M   'P 1'
#
loop_
_entity.id
_entity.type
_entity.pdbx_description
1 polymer ?
#
loop_
_entity_poly.entity_id
_entity_poly.type
_entity_poly.pdbx_seq_one_letter_code
_entity_poly.pdbx_strand_id
1 'polypeptide(L)'
;MKISKNAKIIWIILMTAPFLTVFADRGGWRDEDNSWRWRGSDERLSSGNDDRWRGSADNSWRWRTWILRAQDEDKINRAFDRINNKLDFVRKVIDRIDKLIANINWSQMASDVKARKIAILEEIKLILQTRLQEFENIWDITPPVVSSLISSSISGSWANFSVNVNEAWKWYFVVLLNWSWVPTSAQVKAWTDNTWTTVNIKWNLNLVAWVNTFSVTGLTPSTSYVLFFTAEDNSGNLKTNVNSLNFATTASVSDVLPPTFSLSLSGVTNSWVTIAVNVNEAWKWYFVVLPNWSWIPTAAQIRSWVNSSGVTVSIKWDMNLVTWVNLVWVGWLTPNTSYIILFTAEDNSLNLQSIPVGIWFMTNQ
;
A
#
# COMPACT_ATOMS: atom_id res chain seq x y z
N MET A 1 -26.10 -26.64 5.86
CA MET A 1 -25.99 -25.22 5.46
C MET A 1 -26.50 -25.06 4.03
N LYS A 2 -27.54 -24.25 3.78
CA LYS A 2 -28.13 -24.08 2.43
C LYS A 2 -27.15 -23.30 1.55
N ILE A 3 -26.40 -24.00 0.70
CA ILE A 3 -25.67 -23.39 -0.41
C ILE A 3 -26.71 -22.66 -1.28
N SER A 4 -26.52 -21.36 -1.49
CA SER A 4 -27.48 -20.53 -2.22
C SER A 4 -27.69 -21.08 -3.65
N LYS A 5 -28.89 -20.90 -4.21
CA LYS A 5 -29.17 -21.30 -5.61
C LYS A 5 -28.14 -20.74 -6.60
N ASN A 6 -27.56 -19.59 -6.29
CA ASN A 6 -26.54 -18.94 -7.12
C ASN A 6 -25.21 -19.71 -7.11
N ALA A 7 -24.79 -20.24 -5.97
CA ALA A 7 -23.59 -21.07 -5.89
C ALA A 7 -23.77 -22.42 -6.63
N LYS A 8 -24.98 -22.96 -6.69
CA LYS A 8 -25.28 -24.14 -7.53
C LYS A 8 -25.25 -23.83 -9.03
N ILE A 9 -25.69 -22.63 -9.44
CA ILE A 9 -25.67 -22.21 -10.85
C ILE A 9 -24.22 -21.97 -11.29
N ILE A 10 -23.42 -21.26 -10.49
CA ILE A 10 -21.98 -21.02 -10.74
C ILE A 10 -21.22 -22.37 -10.83
N TRP A 11 -21.53 -23.32 -9.94
CA TRP A 11 -20.91 -24.65 -9.94
C TRP A 11 -21.25 -25.49 -11.18
N ILE A 12 -22.45 -25.33 -11.74
CA ILE A 12 -22.84 -26.03 -12.97
C ILE A 12 -22.27 -25.35 -14.22
N ILE A 13 -22.12 -24.03 -14.20
CA ILE A 13 -21.50 -23.25 -15.30
C ILE A 13 -20.01 -23.61 -15.47
N LEU A 14 -19.30 -23.87 -14.36
CA LEU A 14 -17.93 -24.42 -14.39
C LEU A 14 -17.81 -25.78 -15.11
N MET A 15 -18.92 -26.48 -15.33
CA MET A 15 -18.96 -27.79 -16.00
C MET A 15 -19.45 -27.75 -17.45
N THR A 16 -19.99 -26.63 -17.96
CA THR A 16 -20.69 -26.60 -19.27
C THR A 16 -20.11 -25.65 -20.31
N ALA A 17 -19.01 -24.93 -20.04
CA ALA A 17 -18.33 -24.13 -21.06
C ALA A 17 -17.34 -24.99 -21.89
N PRO A 18 -17.14 -24.73 -23.19
CA PRO A 18 -16.28 -25.53 -24.06
C PRO A 18 -14.82 -25.12 -23.87
N PHE A 19 -14.22 -25.43 -22.72
CA PHE A 19 -12.77 -25.36 -22.53
C PHE A 19 -12.28 -26.63 -21.83
N LEU A 20 -12.09 -27.65 -22.67
CA LEU A 20 -11.69 -29.03 -22.33
C LEU A 20 -10.24 -29.17 -21.82
N THR A 21 -9.45 -28.10 -21.71
CA THR A 21 -8.00 -28.19 -21.49
C THR A 21 -7.53 -28.10 -20.04
N VAL A 22 -8.40 -27.77 -19.08
CA VAL A 22 -8.05 -27.79 -17.64
C VAL A 22 -8.43 -29.12 -16.96
N PHE A 23 -9.18 -29.99 -17.66
CA PHE A 23 -9.83 -31.17 -17.07
C PHE A 23 -8.96 -32.44 -17.00
N ALA A 24 -7.83 -32.52 -17.71
CA ALA A 24 -6.95 -33.70 -17.66
C ALA A 24 -6.13 -33.79 -16.37
N ASP A 25 -5.80 -32.66 -15.73
CA ASP A 25 -4.88 -32.61 -14.57
C ASP A 25 -5.54 -32.97 -13.22
N ARG A 26 -6.87 -33.15 -13.18
CA ARG A 26 -7.62 -33.46 -11.94
C ARG A 26 -8.36 -34.80 -11.96
N GLY A 27 -7.99 -35.71 -12.87
CA GLY A 27 -8.38 -37.11 -12.84
C GLY A 27 -9.85 -37.42 -13.15
N GLY A 28 -10.53 -36.57 -13.93
CA GLY A 28 -11.86 -36.88 -14.46
C GLY A 28 -11.77 -37.72 -15.73
N TRP A 29 -12.65 -38.71 -15.88
CA TRP A 29 -12.79 -39.48 -17.13
C TRP A 29 -14.26 -39.59 -17.53
N ARG A 30 -14.46 -39.96 -18.81
CA ARG A 30 -15.75 -40.11 -19.46
C ARG A 30 -16.01 -41.59 -19.66
N ASP A 31 -17.16 -42.07 -19.19
CA ASP A 31 -17.54 -43.47 -19.35
C ASP A 31 -18.21 -43.70 -20.73
N GLU A 32 -18.35 -44.97 -21.10
CA GLU A 32 -18.94 -45.42 -22.38
C GLU A 32 -20.41 -44.97 -22.59
N ASP A 33 -21.09 -44.53 -21.53
CA ASP A 33 -22.45 -43.98 -21.55
C ASP A 33 -22.49 -42.44 -21.69
N ASN A 34 -21.35 -41.81 -22.02
CA ASN A 34 -21.17 -40.35 -22.07
C ASN A 34 -21.36 -39.63 -20.72
N SER A 35 -21.45 -40.34 -19.59
CA SER A 35 -21.53 -39.73 -18.27
C SER A 35 -20.15 -39.33 -17.74
N TRP A 36 -20.09 -38.19 -17.04
CA TRP A 36 -18.87 -37.69 -16.40
C TRP A 36 -18.75 -38.20 -14.97
N ARG A 37 -17.59 -38.73 -14.58
CA ARG A 37 -17.31 -39.20 -13.22
C ARG A 37 -16.04 -38.59 -12.63
N TRP A 38 -16.01 -38.52 -11.29
CA TRP A 38 -14.88 -38.00 -10.53
C TRP A 38 -14.62 -38.79 -9.25
N ARG A 39 -13.34 -38.88 -8.83
CA ARG A 39 -12.91 -39.34 -7.50
C ARG A 39 -12.40 -38.14 -6.70
N GLY A 40 -12.97 -37.91 -5.52
CA GLY A 40 -12.48 -36.86 -4.64
C GLY A 40 -11.26 -37.20 -3.83
N SER A 41 -10.28 -36.29 -3.83
CA SER A 41 -9.15 -36.26 -2.91
C SER A 41 -9.59 -35.77 -1.53
N ASP A 42 -9.11 -36.46 -0.50
CA ASP A 42 -9.49 -36.34 0.90
C ASP A 42 -9.38 -34.92 1.49
N GLU A 43 -10.51 -34.27 1.76
CA GLU A 43 -10.58 -33.20 2.75
C GLU A 43 -11.62 -33.56 3.82
N ARG A 44 -11.12 -33.87 5.02
CA ARG A 44 -11.92 -34.12 6.22
C ARG A 44 -12.54 -32.81 6.72
N LEU A 45 -13.76 -32.50 6.28
CA LEU A 45 -14.61 -31.53 6.97
C LEU A 45 -15.44 -32.26 8.02
N SER A 46 -15.09 -32.05 9.30
CA SER A 46 -15.86 -32.56 10.42
C SER A 46 -17.14 -31.76 10.60
N SER A 47 -18.21 -32.50 10.93
CA SER A 47 -19.51 -32.07 11.44
C SER A 47 -20.63 -31.81 10.41
N GLY A 48 -21.61 -32.71 10.42
CA GLY A 48 -23.02 -32.33 10.32
C GLY A 48 -23.74 -32.50 8.99
N ASN A 49 -23.62 -33.67 8.35
CA ASN A 49 -24.65 -34.42 7.61
C ASN A 49 -23.95 -35.35 6.62
N ASP A 50 -23.74 -36.61 7.03
CA ASP A 50 -23.03 -37.59 6.22
C ASP A 50 -23.86 -38.02 5.00
N ASP A 51 -23.53 -37.49 3.83
CA ASP A 51 -23.95 -37.98 2.50
C ASP A 51 -23.23 -39.29 2.12
N ARG A 52 -23.06 -40.20 3.08
CA ARG A 52 -22.34 -41.46 2.92
C ARG A 52 -23.32 -42.63 2.90
N TRP A 53 -23.30 -43.44 1.85
CA TRP A 53 -24.06 -44.71 1.81
C TRP A 53 -23.11 -45.90 1.97
N ARG A 54 -23.52 -46.88 2.80
CA ARG A 54 -22.77 -48.14 3.00
C ARG A 54 -23.19 -49.15 1.93
N GLY A 55 -22.24 -49.59 1.12
CA GLY A 55 -22.43 -50.75 0.23
C GLY A 55 -22.43 -52.06 1.04
N SER A 56 -23.41 -52.92 0.78
CA SER A 56 -23.71 -54.12 1.58
C SER A 56 -22.71 -55.29 1.46
N ALA A 57 -21.57 -55.14 0.78
CA ALA A 57 -20.67 -56.28 0.51
C ALA A 57 -19.19 -56.09 0.91
N ASP A 58 -18.70 -54.87 1.16
CA ASP A 58 -17.26 -54.65 1.42
C ASP A 58 -16.94 -53.61 2.50
N ASN A 59 -17.95 -53.10 3.22
CA ASN A 59 -17.79 -52.07 4.25
C ASN A 59 -17.00 -50.81 3.79
N SER A 60 -16.89 -50.59 2.47
CA SER A 60 -16.21 -49.43 1.90
C SER A 60 -17.13 -48.21 1.90
N TRP A 61 -16.61 -47.06 2.34
CA TRP A 61 -17.30 -45.78 2.22
C TRP A 61 -17.22 -45.30 0.78
N ARG A 62 -18.37 -45.10 0.13
CA ARG A 62 -18.44 -44.55 -1.24
C ARG A 62 -19.18 -43.23 -1.24
N TRP A 63 -18.59 -42.23 -1.90
CA TRP A 63 -19.15 -40.88 -2.05
C TRP A 63 -20.29 -40.87 -3.08
N ARG A 64 -21.30 -40.01 -2.87
CA ARG A 64 -22.33 -39.77 -3.89
C ARG A 64 -21.72 -39.05 -5.10
N THR A 65 -21.68 -39.74 -6.22
CA THR A 65 -21.44 -39.16 -7.55
C THR A 65 -22.58 -38.21 -7.91
N TRP A 66 -22.27 -36.93 -8.15
CA TRP A 66 -23.22 -35.98 -8.72
C TRP A 66 -23.27 -36.19 -10.24
N ILE A 67 -24.38 -36.74 -10.73
CA ILE A 67 -24.64 -36.93 -12.16
C ILE A 67 -25.50 -35.76 -12.64
N LEU A 68 -24.94 -34.91 -13.51
CA LEU A 68 -25.73 -33.97 -14.32
C LEU A 68 -26.54 -34.79 -15.31
N ARG A 69 -27.85 -34.86 -15.11
CA ARG A 69 -28.75 -35.55 -16.05
C ARG A 69 -29.02 -34.62 -17.23
N ALA A 70 -29.18 -35.15 -18.43
CA ALA A 70 -29.49 -34.38 -19.64
C ALA A 70 -30.68 -33.41 -19.46
N GLN A 71 -31.69 -33.80 -18.67
CA GLN A 71 -32.85 -32.95 -18.37
C GLN A 71 -32.50 -31.69 -17.54
N ASP A 72 -31.43 -31.75 -16.74
CA ASP A 72 -30.97 -30.60 -15.96
C ASP A 72 -30.13 -29.67 -16.83
N GLU A 73 -29.33 -30.21 -17.75
CA GLU A 73 -28.63 -29.46 -18.81
C GLU A 73 -29.62 -28.67 -19.69
N ASP A 74 -30.71 -29.29 -20.15
CA ASP A 74 -31.76 -28.61 -20.92
C ASP A 74 -32.47 -27.48 -20.15
N LYS A 75 -32.64 -27.62 -18.84
CA LYS A 75 -33.23 -26.56 -18.00
C LYS A 75 -32.28 -25.37 -17.89
N ILE A 76 -30.98 -25.63 -17.81
CA ILE A 76 -29.93 -24.63 -17.73
C ILE A 76 -29.80 -23.89 -19.06
N ASN A 77 -29.73 -24.61 -20.18
CA ASN A 77 -29.67 -24.01 -21.52
C ASN A 77 -30.88 -23.10 -21.78
N ARG A 78 -32.09 -23.54 -21.43
CA ARG A 78 -33.29 -22.68 -21.51
C ARG A 78 -33.27 -21.47 -20.57
N ALA A 79 -32.55 -21.54 -19.45
CA ALA A 79 -32.37 -20.38 -18.57
C ALA A 79 -31.36 -19.39 -19.17
N PHE A 80 -30.27 -19.89 -19.76
CA PHE A 80 -29.30 -19.12 -20.52
C PHE A 80 -29.94 -18.36 -21.69
N ASP A 81 -30.72 -19.04 -22.52
CA ASP A 81 -31.42 -18.41 -23.65
C ASP A 81 -32.33 -17.27 -23.18
N ARG A 82 -33.03 -17.47 -22.05
CA ARG A 82 -33.88 -16.43 -21.45
C ARG A 82 -33.09 -15.22 -20.97
N ILE A 83 -31.88 -15.42 -20.46
CA ILE A 83 -30.99 -14.32 -20.01
C ILE A 83 -30.44 -13.58 -21.24
N ASN A 84 -29.93 -14.31 -22.23
CA ASN A 84 -29.39 -13.74 -23.47
C ASN A 84 -30.44 -12.93 -24.23
N ASN A 85 -31.67 -13.42 -24.31
CA ASN A 85 -32.78 -12.68 -24.92
C ASN A 85 -33.12 -11.38 -24.18
N LYS A 86 -33.01 -11.36 -22.84
CA LYS A 86 -33.20 -10.12 -22.05
C LYS A 86 -32.06 -9.14 -22.26
N LEU A 87 -30.81 -9.61 -22.34
CA LEU A 87 -29.65 -8.76 -22.62
C LEU A 87 -29.73 -8.14 -24.03
N ASP A 88 -30.09 -8.94 -25.03
CA ASP A 88 -30.32 -8.48 -26.40
C ASP A 88 -31.43 -7.41 -26.46
N PHE A 89 -32.52 -7.60 -25.71
CA PHE A 89 -33.57 -6.60 -25.58
C PHE A 89 -33.04 -5.27 -25.00
N VAL A 90 -32.25 -5.31 -23.92
CA VAL A 90 -31.66 -4.10 -23.32
C VAL A 90 -30.74 -3.39 -24.30
N ARG A 91 -29.88 -4.12 -25.04
CA ARG A 91 -29.02 -3.55 -26.08
C ARG A 91 -29.82 -2.85 -27.17
N LYS A 92 -30.93 -3.45 -27.62
CA LYS A 92 -31.85 -2.84 -28.60
C LYS A 92 -32.52 -1.58 -28.07
N VAL A 93 -32.87 -1.52 -26.78
CA VAL A 93 -33.43 -0.32 -26.16
C VAL A 93 -32.39 0.81 -26.14
N ILE A 94 -31.14 0.51 -25.78
CA ILE A 94 -30.04 1.50 -25.80
C ILE A 94 -29.83 2.07 -27.21
N ASP A 95 -29.73 1.21 -28.23
CA ASP A 95 -29.62 1.64 -29.64
C ASP A 95 -30.81 2.51 -30.09
N ARG A 96 -32.03 2.18 -29.62
CA ARG A 96 -33.21 2.99 -29.90
C ARG A 96 -33.15 4.37 -29.22
N ILE A 97 -32.63 4.45 -28.01
CA ILE A 97 -32.42 5.72 -27.30
C ILE A 97 -31.41 6.58 -28.06
N ASP A 98 -30.30 5.99 -28.54
CA ASP A 98 -29.30 6.72 -29.34
C ASP A 98 -29.91 7.31 -30.62
N LYS A 99 -30.73 6.52 -31.32
CA LYS A 99 -31.48 7.00 -32.49
C LYS A 99 -32.47 8.12 -32.13
N LEU A 100 -33.13 8.05 -30.97
CA LEU A 100 -34.04 9.09 -30.51
C LEU A 100 -33.31 10.39 -30.16
N ILE A 101 -32.18 10.32 -29.46
CA ILE A 101 -31.33 11.47 -29.15
C ILE A 101 -30.90 12.16 -30.44
N ALA A 102 -30.42 11.38 -31.42
CA ALA A 102 -30.01 11.89 -32.72
C ALA A 102 -31.16 12.60 -33.46
N ASN A 103 -32.35 11.97 -33.51
CA ASN A 103 -33.54 12.58 -34.11
C ASN A 103 -33.98 13.88 -33.40
N ILE A 104 -33.88 13.94 -32.07
CA ILE A 104 -34.21 15.16 -31.30
C ILE A 104 -33.22 16.27 -31.65
N ASN A 105 -31.93 15.94 -31.79
CA ASN A 105 -30.91 16.92 -32.17
C ASN A 105 -31.22 17.57 -33.53
N TRP A 106 -31.64 16.77 -34.53
CA TRP A 106 -32.01 17.27 -35.87
C TRP A 106 -33.42 17.87 -35.97
N SER A 107 -34.24 17.79 -34.92
CA SER A 107 -35.60 18.35 -34.94
C SER A 107 -35.62 19.88 -34.93
N GLN A 108 -36.73 20.50 -35.37
CA GLN A 108 -36.94 21.96 -35.34
C GLN A 108 -37.46 22.47 -33.97
N MET A 109 -37.14 21.77 -32.88
CA MET A 109 -37.60 22.11 -31.53
C MET A 109 -36.77 23.25 -30.90
N ALA A 110 -37.36 23.96 -29.93
CA ALA A 110 -36.67 24.94 -29.10
C ALA A 110 -35.51 24.28 -28.31
N SER A 111 -34.42 25.04 -28.10
CA SER A 111 -33.15 24.53 -27.56
C SER A 111 -33.25 24.02 -26.11
N ASP A 112 -34.04 24.70 -25.28
CA ASP A 112 -34.32 24.31 -23.90
C ASP A 112 -35.12 23.00 -23.82
N VAL A 113 -36.07 22.81 -24.73
CA VAL A 113 -36.87 21.58 -24.81
C VAL A 113 -36.01 20.41 -25.30
N LYS A 114 -35.09 20.63 -26.26
CA LYS A 114 -34.11 19.62 -26.67
C LYS A 114 -33.24 19.18 -25.50
N ALA A 115 -32.65 20.12 -24.79
CA ALA A 115 -31.76 19.85 -23.67
C ALA A 115 -32.45 19.00 -22.57
N ARG A 116 -33.67 19.35 -22.18
CA ARG A 116 -34.42 18.58 -21.17
C ARG A 116 -34.74 17.15 -21.62
N LYS A 117 -35.15 16.96 -22.88
CA LYS A 117 -35.45 15.62 -23.41
C LYS A 117 -34.21 14.74 -23.54
N ILE A 118 -33.10 15.32 -24.00
CA ILE A 118 -31.83 14.61 -24.14
C ILE A 118 -31.30 14.21 -22.77
N ALA A 119 -31.33 15.11 -21.78
CA ALA A 119 -30.88 14.80 -20.42
C ALA A 119 -31.61 13.58 -19.82
N ILE A 120 -32.94 13.51 -19.97
CA ILE A 120 -33.73 12.36 -19.49
C ILE A 120 -33.34 11.07 -20.25
N LEU A 121 -33.16 11.14 -21.56
CA LEU A 121 -32.78 9.99 -22.37
C LEU A 121 -31.37 9.50 -22.05
N GLU A 122 -30.43 10.42 -21.81
CA GLU A 122 -29.06 10.11 -21.39
C GLU A 122 -29.02 9.47 -20.00
N GLU A 123 -29.84 9.95 -19.06
CA GLU A 123 -29.97 9.34 -17.73
C GLU A 123 -30.51 7.90 -17.83
N ILE A 124 -31.58 7.67 -18.60
CA ILE A 124 -32.13 6.33 -18.84
C ILE A 124 -31.10 5.44 -19.52
N LYS A 125 -30.38 5.97 -20.52
CA LYS A 125 -29.30 5.24 -21.21
C LYS A 125 -28.23 4.79 -20.23
N LEU A 126 -27.77 5.70 -19.36
CA LEU A 126 -26.75 5.41 -18.35
C LEU A 126 -27.18 4.31 -17.38
N ILE A 127 -28.43 4.35 -16.91
CA ILE A 127 -28.99 3.30 -16.05
C ILE A 127 -28.98 1.94 -16.76
N LEU A 128 -29.44 1.89 -18.02
CA LEU A 128 -29.47 0.65 -18.80
C LEU A 128 -28.08 0.11 -19.10
N GLN A 129 -27.12 0.98 -19.44
CA GLN A 129 -25.73 0.61 -19.66
C GLN A 129 -25.09 0.07 -18.38
N THR A 130 -25.36 0.69 -17.23
CA THR A 130 -24.85 0.23 -15.94
C THR A 130 -25.39 -1.17 -15.61
N ARG A 131 -26.70 -1.40 -15.81
CA ARG A 131 -27.30 -2.73 -15.64
C ARG A 131 -26.72 -3.76 -16.60
N LEU A 132 -26.54 -3.40 -17.87
CA LEU A 132 -25.93 -4.28 -18.86
C LEU A 132 -24.51 -4.68 -18.44
N GLN A 133 -23.70 -3.71 -18.00
CA GLN A 133 -22.35 -3.94 -17.51
C GLN A 133 -22.34 -4.82 -16.25
N GLU A 134 -23.23 -4.58 -15.27
CA GLU A 134 -23.40 -5.43 -14.10
C GLU A 134 -23.68 -6.89 -14.50
N PHE A 135 -24.52 -7.11 -15.51
CA PHE A 135 -24.82 -8.45 -16.00
C PHE A 135 -23.67 -9.08 -16.76
N GLU A 136 -23.00 -8.34 -17.64
CA GLU A 136 -21.85 -8.83 -18.41
C GLU A 136 -20.68 -9.19 -17.48
N ASN A 137 -20.46 -8.39 -16.43
CA ASN A 137 -19.45 -8.70 -15.41
C ASN A 137 -19.73 -10.06 -14.74
N ILE A 138 -20.98 -10.43 -14.42
CA ILE A 138 -21.29 -11.76 -13.81
C ILE A 138 -20.80 -12.94 -14.69
N TRP A 139 -20.63 -12.73 -15.99
CA TRP A 139 -20.12 -13.72 -16.94
C TRP A 139 -18.63 -13.61 -17.23
N ASP A 140 -17.96 -12.61 -16.67
CA ASP A 140 -16.51 -12.54 -16.69
C ASP A 140 -15.94 -13.72 -15.91
N ILE A 141 -15.05 -14.46 -16.55
CA ILE A 141 -14.34 -15.62 -16.02
C ILE A 141 -12.83 -15.42 -16.10
N THR A 142 -12.38 -14.29 -16.63
CA THR A 142 -10.98 -14.01 -16.86
C THR A 142 -10.44 -13.18 -15.71
N PRO A 143 -9.50 -13.71 -14.91
CA PRO A 143 -8.90 -12.92 -13.86
C PRO A 143 -8.06 -11.77 -14.43
N PRO A 144 -7.91 -10.66 -13.70
CA PRO A 144 -7.10 -9.54 -14.16
C PRO A 144 -5.63 -9.92 -14.39
N VAL A 145 -5.02 -9.29 -15.39
CA VAL A 145 -3.65 -9.58 -15.85
C VAL A 145 -2.73 -8.40 -15.60
N VAL A 146 -1.56 -8.69 -15.02
CA VAL A 146 -0.44 -7.76 -14.92
C VAL A 146 0.46 -7.96 -16.13
N SER A 147 0.59 -6.93 -16.96
CA SER A 147 1.49 -6.95 -18.13
C SER A 147 2.92 -6.54 -17.78
N SER A 148 3.09 -5.71 -16.74
CA SER A 148 4.39 -5.31 -16.23
C SER A 148 4.30 -4.88 -14.76
N LEU A 149 5.33 -5.22 -13.98
CA LEU A 149 5.50 -4.78 -12.59
C LEU A 149 6.98 -4.45 -12.38
N ILE A 150 7.29 -3.19 -12.12
CA ILE A 150 8.67 -2.70 -11.96
C ILE A 150 8.78 -1.76 -10.75
N SER A 151 9.98 -1.70 -10.16
CA SER A 151 10.33 -0.68 -9.16
C SER A 151 10.86 0.58 -9.85
N SER A 152 10.37 1.77 -9.46
CA SER A 152 10.78 3.05 -10.05
C SER A 152 11.81 3.80 -9.21
N SER A 153 11.68 3.78 -7.87
CA SER A 153 12.68 4.33 -6.95
C SER A 153 12.63 3.61 -5.60
N ILE A 154 13.79 3.42 -4.97
CA ILE A 154 13.91 2.69 -3.72
C ILE A 154 14.83 3.46 -2.77
N SER A 155 14.45 3.53 -1.50
CA SER A 155 15.21 4.14 -0.41
C SER A 155 15.34 3.15 0.76
N GLY A 156 15.88 3.61 1.89
CA GLY A 156 16.06 2.77 3.09
C GLY A 156 14.74 2.39 3.76
N SER A 157 13.70 3.22 3.66
CA SER A 157 12.44 3.02 4.39
C SER A 157 11.19 2.94 3.50
N TRP A 158 11.34 3.13 2.19
CA TRP A 158 10.23 3.12 1.24
C TRP A 158 10.69 2.69 -0.16
N ALA A 159 9.74 2.22 -0.98
CA ALA A 159 9.94 1.88 -2.38
C ALA A 159 8.70 2.26 -3.21
N ASN A 160 8.91 2.75 -4.42
CA ASN A 160 7.88 3.08 -5.39
C ASN A 160 7.84 2.04 -6.50
N PHE A 161 6.64 1.68 -6.92
CA PHE A 161 6.39 0.70 -7.96
C PHE A 161 5.50 1.28 -9.06
N SER A 162 5.69 0.77 -10.26
CA SER A 162 4.84 1.01 -11.42
C SER A 162 4.33 -0.33 -11.92
N VAL A 163 3.02 -0.42 -12.10
CA VAL A 163 2.32 -1.63 -12.53
C VAL A 163 1.43 -1.30 -13.72
N ASN A 164 1.49 -2.11 -14.76
CA ASN A 164 0.62 -2.03 -15.92
C ASN A 164 -0.37 -3.19 -15.88
N VAL A 165 -1.66 -2.87 -15.83
CA VAL A 165 -2.76 -3.83 -15.70
C VAL A 165 -3.73 -3.69 -16.87
N ASN A 166 -4.33 -4.80 -17.29
CA ASN A 166 -5.27 -4.77 -18.42
C ASN A 166 -6.60 -4.08 -18.06
N GLU A 167 -7.01 -4.11 -16.79
CA GLU A 167 -8.36 -3.73 -16.37
C GLU A 167 -8.41 -3.09 -14.98
N ALA A 168 -9.49 -2.33 -14.73
CA ALA A 168 -9.66 -1.51 -13.54
C ALA A 168 -10.33 -2.26 -12.39
N TRP A 169 -9.56 -2.81 -11.45
CA TRP A 169 -10.07 -3.72 -10.41
C TRP A 169 -9.40 -3.57 -9.04
N LYS A 170 -9.76 -4.45 -8.11
CA LYS A 170 -9.23 -4.45 -6.74
C LYS A 170 -7.99 -5.35 -6.65
N TRP A 171 -6.89 -4.74 -6.24
CA TRP A 171 -5.58 -5.35 -6.15
C TRP A 171 -5.12 -5.43 -4.70
N TYR A 172 -4.36 -6.47 -4.40
CA TYR A 172 -3.88 -6.80 -3.07
C TYR A 172 -2.39 -7.06 -3.14
N PHE A 173 -1.65 -6.54 -2.17
CA PHE A 173 -0.25 -6.87 -2.04
C PHE A 173 0.18 -7.11 -0.61
N VAL A 174 1.17 -7.98 -0.48
CA VAL A 174 1.95 -8.19 0.75
C VAL A 174 3.43 -8.11 0.40
N VAL A 175 4.23 -7.59 1.32
CA VAL A 175 5.69 -7.54 1.18
C VAL A 175 6.32 -8.41 2.24
N LEU A 176 7.12 -9.36 1.79
CA LEU A 176 7.80 -10.37 2.61
C LEU A 176 9.31 -10.29 2.38
N LEU A 177 10.09 -10.89 3.26
CA LEU A 177 11.54 -10.99 3.07
C LEU A 177 11.86 -11.86 1.85
N ASN A 178 13.01 -11.64 1.22
CA ASN A 178 13.39 -12.38 0.01
C ASN A 178 13.49 -13.91 0.21
N TRP A 179 13.69 -14.37 1.44
CA TRP A 179 13.78 -15.78 1.81
C TRP A 179 12.43 -16.40 2.18
N SER A 180 11.35 -15.62 2.13
CA SER A 180 10.01 -16.12 2.42
C SER A 180 9.50 -16.99 1.27
N TRP A 181 8.82 -18.07 1.63
CA TRP A 181 8.10 -18.90 0.68
C TRP A 181 6.96 -18.13 0.01
N VAL A 182 6.67 -18.48 -1.25
CA VAL A 182 5.65 -17.83 -2.07
C VAL A 182 4.25 -18.07 -1.48
N PRO A 183 3.51 -17.02 -1.08
CA PRO A 183 2.12 -17.14 -0.67
C PRO A 183 1.21 -17.40 -1.88
N THR A 184 0.07 -18.06 -1.64
CA THR A 184 -1.00 -18.19 -2.62
C THR A 184 -1.76 -16.86 -2.80
N SER A 185 -2.45 -16.67 -3.92
CA SER A 185 -3.28 -15.48 -4.13
C SER A 185 -4.35 -15.30 -3.04
N ALA A 186 -4.91 -16.39 -2.50
CA ALA A 186 -5.87 -16.33 -1.41
C ALA A 186 -5.21 -15.79 -0.12
N GLN A 187 -3.97 -16.21 0.16
CA GLN A 187 -3.19 -15.71 1.30
C GLN A 187 -2.81 -14.23 1.13
N VAL A 188 -2.42 -13.79 -0.07
CA VAL A 188 -2.17 -12.37 -0.34
C VAL A 188 -3.42 -11.53 -0.14
N LYS A 189 -4.59 -11.99 -0.61
CA LYS A 189 -5.88 -11.33 -0.39
C LYS A 189 -6.27 -11.27 1.10
N ALA A 190 -5.92 -12.31 1.86
CA ALA A 190 -6.14 -12.39 3.30
C ALA A 190 -5.05 -11.67 4.13
N TRP A 191 -4.05 -11.06 3.48
CA TRP A 191 -2.93 -10.38 4.12
C TRP A 191 -2.00 -11.26 4.95
N THR A 192 -1.85 -12.50 4.53
CA THR A 192 -1.08 -13.52 5.25
C THR A 192 0.07 -14.06 4.42
N ASP A 193 1.09 -14.57 5.10
CA ASP A 193 2.17 -15.33 4.48
C ASP A 193 1.75 -16.78 4.16
N ASN A 194 2.70 -17.62 3.74
CA ASN A 194 2.43 -19.01 3.43
C ASN A 194 1.99 -19.86 4.65
N THR A 195 2.20 -19.36 5.88
CA THR A 195 1.82 -20.00 7.15
C THR A 195 0.52 -19.48 7.73
N TRP A 196 -0.19 -18.60 7.01
CA TRP A 196 -1.39 -17.89 7.50
C TRP A 196 -1.13 -16.87 8.61
N THR A 197 0.11 -16.42 8.77
CA THR A 197 0.45 -15.34 9.70
C THR A 197 0.28 -14.00 9.02
N THR A 198 -0.35 -13.04 9.71
CA THR A 198 -0.57 -11.69 9.14
C THR A 198 0.75 -10.98 8.86
N VAL A 199 0.88 -10.48 7.63
CA VAL A 199 2.07 -9.75 7.17
C VAL A 199 2.02 -8.30 7.64
N ASN A 200 3.14 -7.71 8.03
CA ASN A 200 3.19 -6.32 8.50
C ASN A 200 2.95 -5.31 7.38
N ILE A 201 3.62 -5.48 6.24
CA ILE A 201 3.55 -4.58 5.09
C ILE A 201 2.53 -5.14 4.09
N LYS A 202 1.37 -4.51 4.02
CA LYS A 202 0.20 -4.98 3.28
C LYS A 202 -0.70 -3.81 2.88
N TRP A 203 -1.34 -3.89 1.71
CA TRP A 203 -2.35 -2.91 1.31
C TRP A 203 -3.21 -3.39 0.15
N ASN A 204 -4.41 -2.80 0.00
CA ASN A 204 -5.26 -2.96 -1.18
C ASN A 204 -5.40 -1.66 -1.96
N LEU A 205 -5.44 -1.77 -3.28
CA LEU A 205 -5.52 -0.65 -4.21
C LEU A 205 -6.66 -0.90 -5.18
N ASN A 206 -7.37 0.16 -5.57
CA ASN A 206 -8.26 0.11 -6.74
C ASN A 206 -7.47 0.70 -7.90
N LEU A 207 -6.98 -0.15 -8.79
CA LEU A 207 -6.21 0.29 -9.95
C LEU A 207 -7.15 0.51 -11.14
N VAL A 208 -6.73 1.35 -12.07
CA VAL A 208 -7.38 1.51 -13.38
C VAL A 208 -6.61 0.76 -14.45
N ALA A 209 -7.23 0.50 -15.61
CA ALA A 209 -6.49 -0.07 -16.75
C ALA A 209 -5.26 0.80 -17.09
N TRP A 210 -4.22 0.16 -17.65
CA TRP A 210 -2.91 0.73 -17.97
C TRP A 210 -2.00 0.94 -16.74
N VAL A 211 -1.16 1.97 -16.80
CA VAL A 211 -0.07 2.20 -15.85
C VAL A 211 -0.60 2.88 -14.59
N ASN A 212 -0.27 2.31 -13.45
CA ASN A 212 -0.54 2.84 -12.13
C ASN A 212 0.74 2.87 -11.32
N THR A 213 0.84 3.80 -10.37
CA THR A 213 1.97 3.88 -9.44
C THR A 213 1.49 3.82 -8.00
N PHE A 214 2.31 3.22 -7.13
CA PHE A 214 2.04 3.18 -5.70
C PHE A 214 3.35 3.09 -4.90
N SER A 215 3.26 3.44 -3.63
CA SER A 215 4.39 3.46 -2.70
C SER A 215 4.18 2.43 -1.59
N VAL A 216 5.26 1.77 -1.21
CA VAL A 216 5.35 0.90 -0.04
C VAL A 216 6.26 1.60 0.97
N THR A 217 5.78 1.77 2.20
CA THR A 217 6.52 2.39 3.31
C THR A 217 6.65 1.42 4.48
N GLY A 218 7.45 1.79 5.50
CA GLY A 218 7.67 0.93 6.67
C GLY A 218 8.66 -0.20 6.42
N LEU A 219 9.53 -0.05 5.42
CA LEU A 219 10.58 -1.01 5.11
C LEU A 219 11.79 -0.80 6.03
N THR A 220 12.52 -1.87 6.27
CA THR A 220 13.82 -1.81 6.96
C THR A 220 14.94 -1.53 5.95
N PRO A 221 15.91 -0.66 6.26
CA PRO A 221 17.10 -0.41 5.43
C PRO A 221 17.95 -1.65 5.20
N SER A 222 18.74 -1.66 4.12
CA SER A 222 19.65 -2.76 3.76
C SER A 222 19.00 -4.15 3.77
N THR A 223 17.73 -4.25 3.41
CA THR A 223 16.94 -5.49 3.52
C THR A 223 16.36 -5.87 2.17
N SER A 224 16.48 -7.15 1.80
CA SER A 224 15.91 -7.69 0.57
C SER A 224 14.49 -8.21 0.79
N TYR A 225 13.57 -7.80 -0.06
CA TYR A 225 12.15 -8.14 0.00
C TYR A 225 11.64 -8.72 -1.33
N VAL A 226 10.50 -9.41 -1.26
CA VAL A 226 9.65 -9.74 -2.39
C VAL A 226 8.28 -9.08 -2.20
N LEU A 227 7.85 -8.32 -3.21
CA LEU A 227 6.49 -7.83 -3.32
C LEU A 227 5.64 -8.93 -3.98
N PHE A 228 4.64 -9.46 -3.28
CA PHE A 228 3.65 -10.38 -3.83
C PHE A 228 2.35 -9.64 -4.14
N PHE A 229 1.84 -9.80 -5.36
CA PHE A 229 0.78 -8.96 -5.93
C PHE A 229 -0.29 -9.81 -6.62
N THR A 230 -1.56 -9.64 -6.25
CA THR A 230 -2.71 -10.35 -6.85
C THR A 230 -3.91 -9.41 -7.06
N ALA A 231 -4.87 -9.86 -7.87
CA ALA A 231 -6.06 -9.10 -8.23
C ALA A 231 -7.31 -9.95 -8.13
N GLU A 232 -8.41 -9.29 -7.83
CA GLU A 232 -9.76 -9.81 -7.96
C GLU A 232 -10.60 -8.80 -8.73
N ASP A 233 -11.31 -9.27 -9.76
CA ASP A 233 -12.31 -8.45 -10.46
C ASP A 233 -13.62 -8.35 -9.65
N ASN A 234 -14.59 -7.60 -10.18
CA ASN A 234 -15.88 -7.42 -9.51
C ASN A 234 -16.78 -8.68 -9.56
N SER A 235 -16.37 -9.69 -10.33
CA SER A 235 -17.05 -10.97 -10.52
C SER A 235 -16.52 -12.04 -9.57
N GLY A 236 -15.44 -11.73 -8.86
CA GLY A 236 -14.78 -12.59 -7.89
C GLY A 236 -13.69 -13.47 -8.49
N ASN A 237 -13.26 -13.24 -9.74
CA ASN A 237 -12.17 -13.99 -10.33
C ASN A 237 -10.84 -13.51 -9.75
N LEU A 238 -10.38 -14.23 -8.74
CA LEU A 238 -9.05 -14.06 -8.16
C LEU A 238 -8.01 -14.68 -9.09
N LYS A 239 -6.95 -13.93 -9.39
CA LYS A 239 -5.82 -14.46 -10.17
C LYS A 239 -5.25 -15.72 -9.50
N THR A 240 -5.10 -16.80 -10.26
CA THR A 240 -4.64 -18.10 -9.71
C THR A 240 -3.19 -18.07 -9.24
N ASN A 241 -2.31 -17.45 -10.03
CA ASN A 241 -0.90 -17.29 -9.70
C ASN A 241 -0.60 -15.89 -9.23
N VAL A 242 0.05 -15.77 -8.07
CA VAL A 242 0.54 -14.50 -7.55
C VAL A 242 1.64 -13.96 -8.46
N ASN A 243 1.68 -12.64 -8.67
CA ASN A 243 2.84 -11.99 -9.29
C ASN A 243 3.85 -11.66 -8.18
N SER A 244 5.14 -11.69 -8.51
CA SER A 244 6.20 -11.36 -7.57
C SER A 244 7.23 -10.44 -8.18
N LEU A 245 7.75 -9.50 -7.40
CA LEU A 245 8.87 -8.65 -7.77
C LEU A 245 9.87 -8.57 -6.61
N ASN A 246 11.12 -8.94 -6.88
CA ASN A 246 12.21 -8.83 -5.91
C ASN A 246 12.77 -7.41 -5.93
N PHE A 247 13.08 -6.86 -4.75
CA PHE A 247 13.73 -5.57 -4.60
C PHE A 247 14.50 -5.51 -3.28
N ALA A 248 15.47 -4.61 -3.18
CA ALA A 248 16.27 -4.42 -1.97
C ALA A 248 16.31 -2.94 -1.59
N THR A 249 16.07 -2.64 -0.31
CA THR A 249 16.21 -1.29 0.22
C THR A 249 17.68 -0.88 0.28
N THR A 250 17.93 0.41 0.09
CA THR A 250 19.28 0.96 0.27
C THR A 250 19.63 1.01 1.76
N ALA A 251 20.91 1.23 2.08
CA ALA A 251 21.29 1.58 3.43
C ALA A 251 20.56 2.87 3.87
N SER A 252 20.34 3.02 5.18
CA SER A 252 19.99 4.33 5.72
C SER A 252 21.13 5.27 5.41
N VAL A 253 20.82 6.41 4.80
CA VAL A 253 21.73 7.56 4.82
C VAL A 253 21.74 8.04 6.27
N SER A 254 22.79 7.73 7.02
CA SER A 254 23.08 8.43 8.26
C SER A 254 23.20 9.91 7.95
N ASP A 255 22.67 10.76 8.82
CA ASP A 255 23.01 12.17 8.75
C ASP A 255 24.53 12.29 8.90
N VAL A 256 25.17 13.06 8.03
CA VAL A 256 26.61 13.30 8.01
C VAL A 256 26.94 14.77 8.18
N LEU A 257 25.94 15.65 8.24
CA LEU A 257 26.14 17.07 8.36
C LEU A 257 25.96 17.47 9.83
N PRO A 258 26.91 18.20 10.44
CA PRO A 258 26.70 18.72 11.76
C PRO A 258 25.63 19.81 11.75
N PRO A 259 24.96 20.06 12.90
CA PRO A 259 23.95 21.10 13.01
C PRO A 259 24.57 22.50 12.76
N THR A 260 23.74 23.48 12.39
CA THR A 260 24.17 24.87 12.12
C THR A 260 23.32 25.88 12.91
N PHE A 261 23.92 27.02 13.26
CA PHE A 261 23.23 28.04 14.05
C PHE A 261 23.84 29.42 13.90
N SER A 262 23.11 30.43 14.39
CA SER A 262 23.62 31.79 14.59
C SER A 262 23.37 32.26 16.02
N LEU A 263 24.25 33.15 16.50
CA LEU A 263 24.18 33.75 17.82
C LEU A 263 23.91 35.25 17.71
N SER A 264 23.10 35.79 18.60
CA SER A 264 22.98 37.23 18.81
C SER A 264 22.78 37.56 20.29
N LEU A 265 23.23 38.75 20.71
CA LEU A 265 23.00 39.24 22.07
C LEU A 265 21.57 39.74 22.19
N SER A 266 20.85 39.25 23.21
CA SER A 266 19.52 39.73 23.56
C SER A 266 19.54 40.71 24.74
N GLY A 267 20.56 40.67 25.60
CA GLY A 267 20.72 41.60 26.71
C GLY A 267 21.94 41.29 27.56
N VAL A 268 22.60 42.31 28.07
CA VAL A 268 23.80 42.18 28.92
C VAL A 268 23.61 43.03 30.18
N THR A 269 23.97 42.49 31.34
CA THR A 269 23.96 43.19 32.63
C THR A 269 25.35 43.13 33.28
N ASN A 270 25.45 43.51 34.56
CA ASN A 270 26.71 43.43 35.29
C ASN A 270 27.11 42.01 35.69
N SER A 271 26.18 41.05 35.72
CA SER A 271 26.42 39.70 36.25
C SER A 271 25.88 38.56 35.39
N TRP A 272 25.16 38.88 34.31
CA TRP A 272 24.61 37.89 33.39
C TRP A 272 24.36 38.45 31.98
N VAL A 273 24.24 37.56 31.01
CA VAL A 273 23.92 37.83 29.61
C VAL A 273 22.83 36.87 29.11
N THR A 274 21.96 37.36 28.23
CA THR A 274 21.01 36.56 27.46
C THR A 274 21.45 36.53 26.01
N ILE A 275 21.58 35.34 25.44
CA ILE A 275 21.92 35.09 24.05
C ILE A 275 20.72 34.48 23.35
N ALA A 276 20.39 34.98 22.16
CA ALA A 276 19.49 34.30 21.25
C ALA A 276 20.28 33.35 20.34
N VAL A 277 19.94 32.07 20.38
CA VAL A 277 20.55 31.01 19.57
C VAL A 277 19.50 30.53 18.57
N ASN A 278 19.72 30.81 17.29
CA ASN A 278 18.84 30.36 16.22
C ASN A 278 19.42 29.09 15.58
N VAL A 279 18.80 27.95 15.84
CA VAL A 279 19.30 26.63 15.44
C VAL A 279 18.45 26.04 14.32
N ASN A 280 19.10 25.38 13.36
CA ASN A 280 18.43 24.69 12.26
C ASN A 280 17.77 23.37 12.72
N GLU A 281 18.30 22.76 13.79
CA GLU A 281 17.95 21.41 14.24
C GLU A 281 17.94 21.32 15.77
N ALA A 282 17.02 20.52 16.30
CA ALA A 282 16.77 20.40 17.72
C ALA A 282 17.61 19.28 18.36
N TRP A 283 18.80 19.58 18.86
CA TRP A 283 19.71 18.58 19.45
C TRP A 283 20.50 19.09 20.65
N LYS A 284 21.65 18.48 20.95
CA LYS A 284 22.46 18.75 22.14
C LYS A 284 23.53 19.79 21.84
N TRP A 285 23.54 20.83 22.66
CA TRP A 285 24.39 22.02 22.51
C TRP A 285 25.27 22.16 23.74
N TYR A 286 26.51 22.57 23.54
CA TYR A 286 27.50 22.76 24.57
C TYR A 286 28.01 24.20 24.48
N PHE A 287 28.14 24.88 25.62
CA PHE A 287 28.82 26.17 25.65
C PHE A 287 29.80 26.28 26.81
N VAL A 288 30.84 27.08 26.58
CA VAL A 288 31.79 27.53 27.61
C VAL A 288 31.95 29.04 27.53
N VAL A 289 32.20 29.68 28.68
CA VAL A 289 32.50 31.11 28.76
C VAL A 289 33.95 31.30 29.18
N LEU A 290 34.67 32.12 28.43
CA LEU A 290 36.07 32.41 28.67
C LEU A 290 36.31 33.93 28.66
N PRO A 291 37.35 34.44 29.33
CA PRO A 291 37.79 35.83 29.16
C PRO A 291 38.12 36.15 27.70
N ASN A 292 37.91 37.40 27.28
CA ASN A 292 38.08 37.90 25.90
C ASN A 292 39.47 37.63 25.26
N TRP A 293 40.48 37.35 26.08
CA TRP A 293 41.86 37.10 25.62
C TRP A 293 42.24 35.62 25.57
N SER A 294 41.27 34.72 25.75
CA SER A 294 41.52 33.29 25.74
C SER A 294 41.63 32.77 24.31
N TRP A 295 42.59 31.87 24.09
CA TRP A 295 42.64 31.09 22.86
C TRP A 295 41.36 30.29 22.67
N ILE A 296 40.83 30.27 21.45
CA ILE A 296 39.56 29.59 21.12
C ILE A 296 39.75 28.06 21.19
N PRO A 297 39.08 27.35 22.13
CA PRO A 297 39.10 25.89 22.17
C PRO A 297 38.42 25.29 20.93
N THR A 298 38.81 24.07 20.59
CA THR A 298 38.13 23.25 19.58
C THR A 298 36.74 22.82 20.05
N ALA A 299 35.86 22.44 19.12
CA ALA A 299 34.54 21.90 19.45
C ALA A 299 34.62 20.68 20.41
N ALA A 300 35.60 19.79 20.21
CA ALA A 300 35.82 18.64 21.08
C ALA A 300 36.23 19.04 22.51
N GLN A 301 37.03 20.11 22.64
CA GLN A 301 37.40 20.67 23.94
C GLN A 301 36.20 21.32 24.63
N ILE A 302 35.35 22.04 23.91
CA ILE A 302 34.10 22.62 24.45
C ILE A 302 33.16 21.49 24.90
N ARG A 303 32.97 20.44 24.09
CA ARG A 303 32.19 19.24 24.45
C ARG A 303 32.73 18.56 25.72
N SER A 304 34.04 18.63 25.92
CA SER A 304 34.74 18.06 27.10
C SER A 304 34.92 19.07 28.24
N TRP A 305 34.33 20.26 28.13
CA TRP A 305 34.34 21.30 29.16
C TRP A 305 35.71 21.90 29.50
N VAL A 306 36.66 21.85 28.57
CA VAL A 306 38.03 22.34 28.77
C VAL A 306 38.36 23.51 27.84
N ASN A 307 39.26 24.38 28.29
CA ASN A 307 39.84 25.43 27.47
C ASN A 307 40.90 24.86 26.51
N SER A 308 41.51 25.74 25.71
CA SER A 308 42.56 25.37 24.74
C SER A 308 43.80 24.72 25.38
N SER A 309 44.01 24.89 26.68
CA SER A 309 45.11 24.29 27.45
C SER A 309 44.71 22.99 28.16
N GLY A 310 43.48 22.49 27.96
CA GLY A 310 42.99 21.27 28.58
C GLY A 310 42.50 21.44 30.03
N VAL A 311 42.43 22.67 30.54
CA VAL A 311 41.94 22.96 31.89
C VAL A 311 40.43 23.14 31.86
N THR A 312 39.74 22.54 32.84
CA THR A 312 38.28 22.64 32.96
C THR A 312 37.81 24.09 33.14
N VAL A 313 36.80 24.49 32.37
CA VAL A 313 36.20 25.84 32.42
C VAL A 313 35.16 25.92 33.55
N SER A 314 35.12 27.07 34.25
CA SER A 314 34.20 27.28 35.39
C SER A 314 32.76 27.50 34.95
N ILE A 315 32.52 28.30 33.91
CA ILE A 315 31.18 28.59 33.39
C ILE A 315 30.97 27.78 32.11
N LYS A 316 30.11 26.78 32.22
CA LYS A 316 29.87 25.75 31.20
C LYS A 316 28.48 25.15 31.38
N TRP A 317 27.85 24.71 30.30
CA TRP A 317 26.57 24.01 30.37
C TRP A 317 26.25 23.28 29.06
N ASP A 318 25.49 22.19 29.15
CA ASP A 318 24.83 21.55 28.01
C ASP A 318 23.31 21.71 28.05
N MET A 319 22.70 21.82 26.88
CA MET A 319 21.25 21.97 26.76
C MET A 319 20.73 21.34 25.47
N ASN A 320 19.47 20.93 25.52
CA ASN A 320 18.74 20.55 24.32
C ASN A 320 17.95 21.77 23.84
N LEU A 321 18.31 22.30 22.68
CA LEU A 321 17.59 23.41 22.06
C LEU A 321 16.59 22.86 21.05
N VAL A 322 15.51 23.60 20.83
CA VAL A 322 14.51 23.30 19.77
C VAL A 322 14.79 24.14 18.53
N THR A 323 14.26 23.76 17.37
CA THR A 323 14.45 24.56 16.14
C THR A 323 13.97 26.00 16.31
N TRP A 324 14.55 26.91 15.54
CA TRP A 324 14.36 28.37 15.65
C TRP A 324 15.09 28.98 16.85
N VAL A 325 14.56 30.09 17.36
CA VAL A 325 15.23 30.96 18.33
C VAL A 325 15.00 30.46 19.75
N ASN A 326 16.09 30.24 20.47
CA ASN A 326 16.11 29.90 21.89
C ASN A 326 16.83 31.01 22.66
N LEU A 327 16.31 31.38 23.83
CA LEU A 327 16.98 32.34 24.72
C LEU A 327 17.77 31.59 25.79
N VAL A 328 19.08 31.77 25.78
CA VAL A 328 20.03 31.16 26.71
C VAL A 328 20.51 32.21 27.70
N TRP A 329 20.29 31.94 28.98
CA TRP A 329 20.74 32.79 30.07
C TRP A 329 22.05 32.27 30.66
N VAL A 330 23.03 33.16 30.81
CA VAL A 330 24.37 32.84 31.34
C VAL A 330 24.72 33.82 32.44
N GLY A 331 24.85 33.32 33.67
CA GLY A 331 25.14 34.12 34.87
C GLY A 331 26.52 33.86 35.47
N TRP A 332 26.71 34.35 36.70
CA TRP A 332 27.94 34.23 37.48
C TRP A 332 29.14 34.96 36.84
N LEU A 333 28.86 36.03 36.10
CA LEU A 333 29.86 36.85 35.44
C LEU A 333 30.32 37.98 36.38
N THR A 334 31.58 38.40 36.24
CA THR A 334 32.08 39.54 36.99
C THR A 334 31.71 40.86 36.28
N PRO A 335 31.30 41.91 37.01
CA PRO A 335 31.05 43.23 36.43
C PRO A 335 32.26 43.79 35.70
N ASN A 336 32.00 44.66 34.72
CA ASN A 336 33.02 45.38 33.94
C ASN A 336 34.12 44.47 33.36
N THR A 337 33.76 43.27 32.88
CA THR A 337 34.68 42.24 32.40
C THR A 337 34.29 41.78 30.99
N SER A 338 35.27 41.66 30.09
CA SER A 338 35.05 41.18 28.72
C SER A 338 35.17 39.66 28.62
N TYR A 339 34.21 39.04 27.94
CA TYR A 339 34.09 37.60 27.76
C TYR A 339 33.80 37.21 26.31
N ILE A 340 34.06 35.93 26.00
CA ILE A 340 33.55 35.22 24.83
C ILE A 340 32.72 34.02 25.30
N ILE A 341 31.55 33.83 24.69
CA ILE A 341 30.79 32.58 24.81
C ILE A 341 30.97 31.80 23.53
N LEU A 342 31.44 30.57 23.66
CA LEU A 342 31.69 29.66 22.54
C LEU A 342 30.71 28.51 22.60
N PHE A 343 30.00 28.29 21.50
CA PHE A 343 29.02 27.24 21.32
C PHE A 343 29.51 26.19 20.33
N THR A 344 29.12 24.94 20.57
CA THR A 344 29.20 23.86 19.60
C THR A 344 27.97 22.95 19.77
N ALA A 345 27.67 22.17 18.75
CA ALA A 345 26.59 21.20 18.80
C ALA A 345 26.89 19.89 18.13
N GLU A 346 26.15 18.91 18.60
CA GLU A 346 26.19 17.52 18.23
C GLU A 346 24.75 17.07 17.97
N ASP A 347 24.52 16.47 16.80
CA ASP A 347 23.24 15.87 16.47
C ASP A 347 23.10 14.44 17.06
N ASN A 348 21.97 13.79 16.77
CA ASN A 348 21.70 12.42 17.21
C ASN A 348 22.54 11.35 16.47
N SER A 349 23.16 11.72 15.35
CA SER A 349 24.12 10.89 14.60
C SER A 349 25.56 11.08 15.10
N LEU A 350 25.75 11.87 16.17
CA LEU A 350 27.04 12.23 16.77
C LEU A 350 27.93 13.07 15.84
N ASN A 351 27.35 13.81 14.91
CA ASN A 351 28.06 14.78 14.09
C ASN A 351 28.29 16.04 14.92
N LEU A 352 29.49 16.17 15.48
CA LEU A 352 29.94 17.38 16.16
C LEU A 352 30.39 18.42 15.13
N GLN A 353 29.99 19.68 15.30
CA GLN A 353 30.52 20.78 14.49
C GLN A 353 32.05 20.83 14.52
N SER A 354 32.67 21.08 13.37
CA SER A 354 34.12 21.18 13.26
C SER A 354 34.68 22.48 13.86
N ILE A 355 33.93 23.58 13.75
CA ILE A 355 34.34 24.91 14.20
C ILE A 355 33.27 25.45 15.16
N PRO A 356 33.63 25.80 16.41
CA PRO A 356 32.69 26.42 17.33
C PRO A 356 32.39 27.87 16.93
N VAL A 357 31.19 28.32 17.23
CA VAL A 357 30.75 29.70 16.98
C VAL A 357 30.82 30.49 18.27
N GLY A 358 31.48 31.65 18.22
CA GLY A 358 31.69 32.52 19.38
C GLY A 358 30.93 33.85 19.28
N ILE A 359 30.52 34.40 20.42
CA ILE A 359 30.03 35.77 20.53
C ILE A 359 30.73 36.51 21.68
N TRP A 360 31.20 37.71 21.38
CA TRP A 360 31.93 38.57 22.31
C TRP A 360 30.99 39.55 23.01
N PHE A 361 31.23 39.82 24.28
CA PHE A 361 30.46 40.80 25.05
C PHE A 361 31.25 41.32 26.26
N MET A 362 30.79 42.42 26.85
CA MET A 362 31.35 42.99 28.07
C MET A 362 30.23 43.24 29.07
N THR A 363 30.40 42.79 30.30
CA THR A 363 29.42 43.04 31.37
C THR A 363 29.40 44.51 31.78
N ASN A 364 28.24 44.99 32.19
CA ASN A 364 28.07 46.35 32.67
C ASN A 364 28.78 46.55 34.03
N GLN A 365 28.90 47.82 34.44
CA GLN A 365 29.43 48.18 35.76
C GLN A 365 28.52 47.73 36.90
#